data_AF-A0A380FM66-F1
#
_entry.id   AF-A0A380FM66-F1
#
_cell.length_a   1.000
_cell.length_b   1.000
_cell.length_c   1.000
_cell.angle_alpha   90.00
_cell.angle_beta   90.00
_cell.angle_gamma   90.00
#
_symmetry.space_group_name_H-M   'P 1'
#
loop_
_entity.id
_entity.type
_entity.pdbx_description
1 polymer ?
#
loop_
_entity_poly.entity_id
_entity_poly.type
_entity_poly.pdbx_seq_one_letter_code
_entity_poly.pdbx_strand_id
1 'polypeptide(L)'
;MFDQLDIVEERYEQLNELLSDPDVVNDPDNLRKYSKEQADLQKTVEVYREYKQVKEDISEIEEMLNDTKDKDEIEMLKEESQGLASRVPELEESLKLLLIPKDP
;
A
#
# COMPACT_ATOMS: atom_id res chain seq x y z
N MET A 1 5.81 8.21 -9.76
CA MET A 1 5.21 8.09 -8.41
C MET A 1 5.14 6.63 -8.02
N PHE A 2 4.35 5.80 -8.72
CA PHE A 2 4.23 4.37 -8.42
C PHE A 2 5.57 3.62 -8.47
N ASP A 3 6.40 3.84 -9.48
CA ASP A 3 7.77 3.26 -9.50
C ASP A 3 8.60 3.60 -8.24
N GLN A 4 8.40 4.78 -7.64
CA GLN A 4 9.08 5.15 -6.40
C GLN A 4 8.47 4.45 -5.18
N LEU A 5 7.15 4.24 -5.18
CA LEU A 5 6.45 3.51 -4.13
C LEU A 5 6.80 2.03 -4.14
N ASP A 6 6.98 1.43 -5.32
CA ASP A 6 7.46 0.06 -5.46
C ASP A 6 8.86 -0.09 -4.86
N ILE A 7 9.77 0.85 -5.13
CA ILE A 7 11.11 0.87 -4.52
C ILE A 7 11.02 1.02 -2.99
N VAL A 8 10.13 1.88 -2.50
CA VAL A 8 9.92 2.07 -1.05
C VAL A 8 9.39 0.79 -0.39
N GLU A 9 8.43 0.12 -1.02
CA GLU A 9 7.89 -1.15 -0.52
C GLU A 9 8.93 -2.27 -0.57
N GLU A 10 9.69 -2.40 -1.66
CA GLU A 10 10.78 -3.37 -1.76
C GLU A 10 11.81 -3.14 -0.66
N ARG A 11 12.19 -1.88 -0.42
CA ARG A 11 13.13 -1.54 0.65
C ARG A 11 12.57 -1.88 2.03
N TYR A 12 11.29 -1.63 2.26
CA TYR A 12 10.63 -1.98 3.52
C TYR A 12 10.64 -3.49 3.78
N GLU A 13 10.38 -4.31 2.75
CA GLU A 13 10.45 -5.76 2.89
C GLU A 13 11.87 -6.26 3.14
N GLN A 14 12.87 -5.71 2.42
CA GLN A 14 14.27 -6.01 2.69
C GLN A 14 14.66 -5.66 4.14
N LEU A 15 14.14 -4.55 4.68
CA LEU A 15 14.38 -4.18 6.08
C LEU A 15 13.73 -5.16 7.06
N ASN A 16 12.52 -5.67 6.77
CA ASN A 16 11.87 -6.70 7.59
C ASN A 16 12.68 -8.00 7.61
N GLU A 17 13.22 -8.39 6.45
CA GLU A 17 14.12 -9.55 6.34
C GLU A 17 15.40 -9.35 7.17
N LEU A 18 16.06 -8.20 7.01
CA LEU A 18 17.27 -7.85 7.78
C LEU A 18 16.99 -7.81 9.28
N LEU A 19 15.86 -7.26 9.70
CA LEU A 19 15.46 -7.19 11.12
C LEU A 19 15.08 -8.56 11.70
N SER A 20 14.93 -9.58 10.85
CA SER A 20 14.73 -10.97 11.25
C SER A 20 16.04 -11.78 11.28
N ASP A 21 17.14 -11.23 10.75
CA ASP A 21 18.45 -11.87 10.73
C ASP A 21 19.13 -11.80 12.11
N PRO A 22 19.51 -12.95 12.72
CA PRO A 22 20.24 -12.96 13.99
C PRO A 22 21.51 -12.12 14.01
N ASP A 23 22.24 -12.01 12.89
CA ASP A 23 23.48 -11.23 12.84
C ASP A 23 23.20 -9.73 12.98
N VAL A 24 22.07 -9.26 12.42
CA VAL A 24 21.60 -7.88 12.58
C VAL A 24 21.00 -7.66 13.97
N VAL A 25 20.20 -8.59 14.47
CA VAL A 25 19.56 -8.49 15.79
C VAL A 25 20.58 -8.43 16.93
N ASN A 26 21.71 -9.13 16.77
CA ASN A 26 22.80 -9.13 17.75
C ASN A 26 23.78 -7.94 17.59
N ASP A 27 23.59 -7.08 16.59
CA ASP A 27 24.34 -5.85 16.38
C ASP A 27 23.47 -4.61 16.70
N PRO A 28 23.64 -3.98 17.88
CA PRO A 28 22.79 -2.87 18.31
C PRO A 28 22.78 -1.65 17.37
N ASP A 29 23.90 -1.40 16.68
CA ASP A 29 24.02 -0.25 15.78
C ASP A 29 23.24 -0.50 14.49
N ASN A 30 23.40 -1.70 13.91
CA ASN A 30 22.64 -2.12 12.73
C ASN A 30 21.15 -2.26 13.03
N LEU A 31 20.79 -2.90 14.14
CA LEU A 31 19.40 -3.03 14.59
C LEU A 31 18.72 -1.64 14.69
N ARG A 32 19.36 -0.70 15.40
CA ARG A 32 18.82 0.66 15.55
C ARG A 32 18.66 1.38 14.21
N LYS A 33 19.65 1.26 13.33
CA LYS A 33 19.63 1.88 12.00
C LYS A 33 18.46 1.35 11.16
N TYR A 34 18.35 0.04 11.02
CA TYR A 34 17.33 -0.58 10.18
C TYR A 34 15.92 -0.43 10.77
N SER A 35 15.76 -0.52 12.09
CA SER A 35 14.46 -0.25 12.73
C SER A 35 13.98 1.18 12.50
N LYS A 36 14.89 2.17 12.55
CA LYS A 36 14.53 3.56 12.25
C LYS A 36 14.11 3.71 10.79
N GLU A 37 14.88 3.17 9.86
CA GLU A 37 14.58 3.24 8.43
C GLU A 37 13.23 2.55 8.11
N GLN A 38 12.98 1.37 8.68
CA GLN A 38 11.73 0.64 8.52
C GLN A 38 10.53 1.45 9.02
N ALA A 39 10.66 2.07 10.21
CA ALA A 39 9.62 2.91 10.79
C ALA A 39 9.35 4.17 9.95
N ASP A 40 10.39 4.76 9.36
CA ASP A 40 10.28 5.93 8.49
C ASP A 40 9.51 5.60 7.18
N LEU A 41 9.62 4.36 6.68
CA LEU A 41 8.92 3.90 5.47
C LEU A 41 7.52 3.31 5.73
N GLN A 42 7.26 2.83 6.95
CA GLN A 42 6.05 2.05 7.30
C GLN A 42 4.76 2.72 6.81
N LYS A 43 4.57 4.01 7.11
CA LYS A 43 3.31 4.69 6.79
C LYS A 43 3.08 4.78 5.27
N THR A 44 4.13 5.02 4.49
CA THR A 44 4.05 5.08 3.03
C THR A 44 3.66 3.72 2.46
N VAL A 45 4.26 2.65 2.97
CA VAL A 45 3.96 1.27 2.53
C VAL A 45 2.54 0.86 2.91
N GLU A 46 2.07 1.17 4.11
CA GLU A 46 0.69 0.89 4.54
C GLU A 46 -0.34 1.53 3.60
N VAL A 47 -0.18 2.83 3.31
CA VAL A 47 -1.09 3.56 2.41
C VAL A 47 -0.97 3.02 0.98
N TYR A 48 0.22 2.62 0.54
CA TYR A 48 0.40 2.09 -0.81
C TYR A 48 -0.23 0.71 -0.97
N ARG A 49 -0.15 -0.14 0.04
CA ARG A 49 -0.84 -1.44 0.07
C ARG A 49 -2.35 -1.27 0.08
N GLU A 50 -2.86 -0.32 0.85
CA GLU A 50 -4.29 0.03 0.84
C GLU A 50 -4.73 0.48 -0.56
N TYR A 51 -3.94 1.32 -1.24
CA TYR A 51 -4.19 1.71 -2.62
C TYR A 51 -4.27 0.51 -3.57
N LYS A 52 -3.29 -0.40 -3.49
CA LYS A 52 -3.27 -1.61 -4.33
C LYS A 52 -4.48 -2.50 -4.07
N GLN A 53 -4.84 -2.70 -2.80
CA GLN A 53 -6.02 -3.48 -2.42
C GLN A 53 -7.30 -2.86 -2.99
N VAL A 54 -7.52 -1.55 -2.81
CA VAL A 54 -8.70 -0.88 -3.36
C VAL A 54 -8.76 -1.01 -4.89
N LYS A 55 -7.61 -0.97 -5.57
CA LYS A 55 -7.54 -1.18 -7.02
C LYS A 55 -7.85 -2.61 -7.44
N GLU A 56 -7.42 -3.60 -6.65
CA GLU A 56 -7.75 -5.02 -6.83
C GLU A 56 -9.24 -5.27 -6.59
N ASP A 57 -9.80 -4.79 -5.47
CA ASP A 57 -11.22 -4.90 -5.13
C ASP A 57 -12.12 -4.33 -6.25
N ILE A 58 -11.76 -3.17 -6.82
CA ILE A 58 -12.48 -2.59 -7.97
C ILE A 58 -12.43 -3.52 -9.18
N SER A 59 -11.27 -4.12 -9.47
CA SER A 59 -11.10 -5.04 -10.59
C SER A 59 -11.92 -6.32 -10.40
N GLU A 60 -11.94 -6.87 -9.18
CA GLU A 60 -12.76 -8.04 -8.84
C GLU A 60 -14.25 -7.74 -9.00
N ILE A 61 -14.72 -6.56 -8.57
CA ILE A 61 -16.11 -6.13 -8.77
C ILE A 61 -16.44 -5.96 -10.26
N GLU A 62 -15.51 -5.43 -11.07
CA GLU A 62 -15.69 -5.35 -12.51
C GLU A 62 -15.84 -6.73 -13.16
N GLU A 63 -15.08 -7.73 -12.71
CA GLU A 63 -15.24 -9.13 -13.13
C GLU A 63 -16.61 -9.69 -12.74
N MET A 64 -17.02 -9.50 -11.48
CA MET A 64 -18.34 -9.93 -11.00
C MET A 64 -19.49 -9.29 -11.79
N LEU A 65 -19.39 -8.00 -12.11
CA LEU A 65 -20.37 -7.29 -12.92
C LEU A 65 -20.50 -7.84 -14.35
N ASN A 66 -19.42 -8.40 -14.90
CA ASN A 66 -19.44 -9.05 -16.21
C ASN A 66 -20.09 -10.44 -16.17
N ASP A 67 -20.04 -11.11 -15.02
CA ASP A 67 -20.55 -12.47 -14.83
C ASP A 67 -22.01 -12.54 -14.39
N THR A 68 -22.51 -11.51 -13.70
CA THR A 68 -23.92 -11.47 -13.26
C THR A 68 -24.86 -10.82 -14.29
N LYS A 69 -26.12 -11.26 -14.28
CA LYS A 69 -27.27 -10.64 -14.99
C LYS A 69 -28.39 -10.22 -14.05
N ASP A 70 -28.24 -10.51 -12.76
CA ASP A 70 -29.21 -10.13 -11.75
C ASP A 70 -29.14 -8.61 -11.55
N LYS A 71 -30.28 -7.94 -11.69
CA LYS A 71 -30.32 -6.47 -11.63
C LYS A 71 -30.02 -5.93 -10.23
N ASP A 72 -30.44 -6.65 -9.19
CA ASP A 72 -30.27 -6.23 -7.81
C ASP A 72 -28.79 -6.40 -7.41
N GLU A 73 -28.15 -7.49 -7.86
CA GLU A 73 -26.70 -7.71 -7.69
C GLU A 73 -25.87 -6.66 -8.45
N ILE A 74 -26.25 -6.33 -9.69
CA ILE A 74 -25.57 -5.29 -10.49
C ILE A 74 -25.65 -3.91 -9.80
N GLU A 75 -26.79 -3.55 -9.21
CA GLU A 75 -26.95 -2.27 -8.52
C GLU A 75 -26.04 -2.21 -7.28
N MET A 76 -26.02 -3.28 -6.48
CA MET A 76 -25.16 -3.41 -5.30
C MET A 76 -23.67 -3.28 -5.64
N LEU A 77 -23.20 -4.03 -6.64
CA LEU A 77 -21.79 -4.01 -7.08
C LEU A 77 -21.38 -2.63 -7.62
N LYS A 78 -22.29 -1.91 -8.29
CA LYS A 78 -22.03 -0.55 -8.75
C LYS A 78 -21.89 0.45 -7.62
N GLU A 79 -22.74 0.35 -6.60
CA GLU A 79 -22.63 1.20 -5.40
C GLU A 79 -21.30 0.96 -4.68
N GLU A 80 -20.91 -0.30 -4.53
CA GLU A 80 -19.64 -0.68 -3.91
C GLU A 80 -18.43 -0.18 -4.72
N SER A 81 -18.42 -0.43 -6.03
CA SER A 81 -17.38 0.07 -6.95
C SER A 81 -17.25 1.60 -6.89
N GLN A 82 -18.37 2.32 -6.83
CA GLN A 82 -18.37 3.78 -6.72
C GLN A 82 -17.74 4.26 -5.40
N GLY A 83 -18.05 3.59 -4.28
CA GLY A 83 -17.45 3.90 -2.98
C GLY A 83 -15.95 3.63 -2.91
N LEU A 84 -15.49 2.56 -3.55
CA LEU A 84 -14.05 2.26 -3.66
C LEU A 84 -13.34 3.25 -4.59
N ALA A 85 -13.94 3.57 -5.73
CA ALA A 85 -13.39 4.50 -6.71
C ALA A 85 -13.18 5.91 -6.12
N SER A 86 -14.01 6.35 -5.16
CA SER A 86 -13.80 7.64 -4.50
C SER A 86 -12.61 7.66 -3.53
N ARG A 87 -12.18 6.50 -3.01
CA ARG A 87 -11.00 6.39 -2.12
C ARG A 87 -9.68 6.47 -2.87
N VAL A 88 -9.65 6.02 -4.12
CA VAL A 88 -8.45 6.03 -4.97
C VAL A 88 -7.75 7.41 -5.00
N PRO A 89 -8.43 8.52 -5.35
CA PRO A 89 -7.78 9.84 -5.37
C PRO A 89 -7.29 10.31 -4.00
N GLU A 90 -7.98 9.98 -2.91
CA GLU A 90 -7.57 10.34 -1.54
C GLU A 90 -6.27 9.62 -1.13
N LEU A 91 -6.16 8.34 -1.49
CA LEU A 91 -4.96 7.53 -1.28
C LEU A 91 -3.80 8.04 -2.15
N GLU A 92 -4.04 8.36 -3.42
CA GLU A 92 -3.02 8.94 -4.30
C GLU A 92 -2.50 10.29 -3.79
N GLU A 93 -3.36 11.16 -3.28
CA GLU A 93 -2.95 12.43 -2.68
C GLU A 93 -2.11 12.20 -1.41
N SER A 94 -2.55 11.29 -0.55
CA SER A 94 -1.81 10.90 0.66
C SER A 94 -0.41 10.37 0.31
N LEU A 95 -0.31 9.52 -0.72
CA LEU A 95 0.97 8.97 -1.20
C LEU A 95 1.89 10.06 -1.76
N LYS A 96 1.35 11.04 -2.51
CA LYS A 96 2.13 12.18 -2.99
C LYS A 96 2.73 12.97 -1.84
N LEU A 97 1.97 13.22 -0.78
CA LEU A 97 2.45 13.93 0.41
C LEU A 97 3.52 13.13 1.15
N LEU A 98 3.36 11.81 1.27
CA LEU A 98 4.29 10.93 1.96
C LEU A 98 5.63 10.74 1.21
N LEU A 99 5.65 10.94 -0.11
CA LEU A 99 6.86 10.91 -0.93
C LEU A 99 7.68 12.21 -0.85
N ILE A 100 7.12 13.29 -0.28
CA ILE A 100 7.88 14.52 -0.08
C ILE A 100 8.91 14.25 1.02
N PRO A 101 10.21 14.43 0.74
CA PRO A 101 11.23 14.31 1.76
C PRO A 101 10.86 15.21 2.93
N LYS A 102 10.84 14.67 4.15
CA LYS A 102 10.81 15.52 5.33
C LYS A 102 12.13 16.32 5.31
N ASP A 103 12.02 17.65 5.23
CA ASP A 103 13.16 18.57 5.13
C ASP A 103 14.25 18.28 6.19
N PRO A 104 15.54 18.61 5.87
CA PRO A 104 16.75 18.06 6.50
C PRO A 104 16.99 18.40 7.98
#